data_AF-A0A956L4G6-F1
#
_entry.id   AF-A0A956L4G6-F1
#
_cell.length_a   1.000
_cell.length_b   1.000
_cell.length_c   1.000
_cell.angle_alpha   90.00
_cell.angle_beta   90.00
_cell.angle_gamma   90.00
#
_symmetry.space_group_name_H-M   'P 1'
#
loop_
_entity.id
_entity.type
_entity.pdbx_description
1 polymer ?
#
loop_
_entity_poly.entity_id
_entity_poly.type
_entity_poly.pdbx_seq_one_letter_code
_entity_poly.pdbx_strand_id
1 'polypeptide(L)'
;GVVPSLHEHPLPRLLDAGLRVSLGSDDPPLFGTDLVGEYARVAEAFGWGAARLRALAEASIDQSFMPAERAERMRAALRALPDPEP
;
A
#
# COMPACT_ATOMS: atom_id res chain seq x y z
N GLY A 1 9.08 -17.48 -1.75
CA GLY A 1 8.01 -16.80 -1.00
C GLY A 1 6.88 -17.77 -0.71
N VAL A 2 5.79 -17.30 -0.12
CA VAL A 2 4.59 -18.12 0.21
C VAL A 2 3.70 -18.36 -1.03
N VAL A 3 3.77 -17.46 -2.01
CA VAL A 3 3.13 -17.59 -3.33
C VAL A 3 4.19 -17.71 -4.44
N PRO A 4 3.87 -18.32 -5.60
CA PRO A 4 4.86 -18.56 -6.65
C PRO A 4 5.27 -17.28 -7.40
N SER A 5 4.37 -16.30 -7.52
CA SER A 5 4.62 -15.01 -8.17
C SER A 5 3.73 -13.89 -7.60
N LEU A 6 4.09 -12.63 -7.87
CA LEU A 6 3.23 -11.49 -7.50
C LEU A 6 1.88 -11.51 -8.26
N HIS A 7 1.85 -11.94 -9.52
CA HIS A 7 0.60 -12.07 -10.28
C HIS A 7 -0.37 -13.10 -9.67
N GLU A 8 0.15 -14.08 -8.94
CA GLU A 8 -0.64 -15.08 -8.19
C GLU A 8 -0.93 -14.67 -6.74
N HIS A 9 -0.44 -13.52 -6.29
CA HIS A 9 -0.66 -13.03 -4.95
C HIS A 9 -2.16 -12.70 -4.73
N PRO A 10 -2.78 -13.04 -3.59
CA PRO A 10 -4.21 -12.84 -3.37
C PRO A 10 -4.63 -11.37 -3.23
N LEU A 11 -3.69 -10.41 -3.27
CA LEU A 11 -3.93 -9.00 -2.96
C LEU A 11 -5.11 -8.40 -3.75
N PRO A 12 -5.20 -8.54 -5.10
CA PRO A 12 -6.35 -8.03 -5.84
C PRO A 12 -7.67 -8.64 -5.35
N ARG A 13 -7.70 -9.96 -5.13
CA ARG A 13 -8.91 -10.68 -4.66
C ARG A 13 -9.34 -10.25 -3.27
N LEU A 14 -8.40 -9.96 -2.37
CA LEU A 14 -8.70 -9.44 -1.03
C LEU A 14 -9.34 -8.05 -1.11
N LEU A 15 -8.79 -7.17 -1.96
CA LEU A 15 -9.34 -5.84 -2.18
C LEU A 15 -10.73 -5.89 -2.83
N ASP A 16 -10.94 -6.76 -3.83
CA ASP A 16 -12.23 -6.94 -4.50
C ASP A 16 -13.30 -7.52 -3.56
N ALA A 17 -12.88 -8.28 -2.55
CA ALA A 17 -13.75 -8.76 -1.47
C ALA A 17 -14.07 -7.68 -0.42
N GLY A 18 -13.57 -6.45 -0.57
CA GLY A 18 -13.80 -5.35 0.35
C GLY A 18 -12.99 -5.42 1.64
N LEU A 19 -11.95 -6.26 1.69
CA LEU A 19 -11.06 -6.32 2.86
C LEU A 19 -10.17 -5.08 2.93
N ARG A 20 -9.93 -4.62 4.16
CA ARG A 20 -8.97 -3.55 4.42
C ARG A 20 -7.57 -4.16 4.45
N VAL A 21 -6.71 -3.73 3.54
CA VAL A 21 -5.35 -4.26 3.38
C VAL A 21 -4.35 -3.11 3.50
N SER A 22 -3.24 -3.36 4.18
CA SER A 22 -2.04 -2.51 4.18
C SER A 22 -0.89 -3.25 3.51
N LEU A 23 0.01 -2.51 2.85
CA LEU A 23 1.28 -3.03 2.37
C LEU A 23 2.37 -2.79 3.40
N GLY A 24 3.23 -3.78 3.61
CA GLY A 24 4.39 -3.72 4.49
C GLY A 24 5.59 -4.44 3.89
N SER A 25 6.78 -4.07 4.35
CA SER A 25 8.06 -4.68 3.93
C SER A 25 8.44 -5.94 4.71
N ASP A 26 7.68 -6.27 5.76
CA ASP A 26 8.00 -7.28 6.77
C ASP A 26 9.34 -6.96 7.46
N ASP A 27 10.42 -7.69 7.17
CA ASP A 27 11.77 -7.47 7.72
C ASP A 27 12.79 -7.00 6.65
N PRO A 28 12.94 -5.67 6.43
CA PRO A 28 13.90 -5.12 5.47
C PRO A 28 15.32 -5.69 5.53
N PRO A 29 15.96 -5.88 6.71
CA PRO A 29 17.31 -6.42 6.77
C PRO A 29 17.39 -7.90 6.36
N LEU A 30 16.30 -8.65 6.56
CA LEU A 30 16.25 -10.08 6.26
C LEU A 30 15.96 -10.34 4.79
N PHE A 31 15.07 -9.55 4.18
CA PHE A 31 14.59 -9.76 2.82
C PHE A 31 15.21 -8.82 1.78
N GLY A 32 16.00 -7.83 2.21
CA GLY A 32 16.52 -6.80 1.31
C GLY A 32 15.41 -5.97 0.68
N THR A 33 14.31 -5.77 1.40
CA THR A 33 13.13 -5.03 0.96
C THR A 33 13.11 -3.62 1.53
N ASP A 34 12.35 -2.74 0.91
CA ASP A 34 11.95 -1.46 1.49
C ASP A 34 10.51 -1.15 1.09
N LEU A 35 9.84 -0.30 1.86
CA LEU A 35 8.42 -0.04 1.66
C LEU A 35 8.13 0.61 0.29
N VAL A 36 9.00 1.48 -0.20
CA VAL A 36 8.82 2.12 -1.51
C VAL A 36 8.92 1.08 -2.63
N GLY A 37 9.89 0.17 -2.52
CA GLY A 37 10.08 -0.96 -3.43
C GLY A 37 8.93 -1.97 -3.40
N GLU A 38 8.27 -2.18 -2.26
CA GLU A 38 7.03 -2.99 -2.21
C GLU A 38 5.90 -2.34 -3.01
N TYR A 39 5.68 -1.03 -2.81
CA TYR A 39 4.67 -0.29 -3.58
C TYR A 39 4.96 -0.31 -5.08
N ALA A 40 6.22 -0.12 -5.48
CA ALA A 40 6.62 -0.17 -6.89
C ALA A 40 6.38 -1.55 -7.51
N ARG A 41 6.74 -2.63 -6.81
CA ARG A 41 6.50 -4.01 -7.28
C ARG A 41 5.02 -4.34 -7.42
N VAL A 42 4.18 -3.90 -6.48
CA VAL A 42 2.72 -4.05 -6.58
C VAL A 42 2.16 -3.25 -7.76
N ALA A 43 2.64 -2.02 -7.96
CA ALA A 43 2.23 -1.18 -9.09
C ALA A 43 2.53 -1.85 -10.44
N GLU A 44 3.75 -2.33 -10.60
CA GLU A 44 4.21 -3.03 -11.81
C GLU A 44 3.45 -4.35 -12.03
N ALA A 45 3.36 -5.20 -11.01
CA ALA A 45 2.76 -6.53 -11.14
C ALA A 45 1.26 -6.50 -11.48
N PHE A 46 0.52 -5.48 -11.03
CA PHE A 46 -0.93 -5.40 -11.27
C PHE A 46 -1.34 -4.28 -12.23
N GLY A 47 -0.37 -3.56 -12.82
CA GLY A 47 -0.65 -2.40 -13.67
C GLY A 47 -1.40 -1.29 -12.93
N TRP A 48 -1.11 -1.12 -11.64
CA TRP A 48 -1.83 -0.17 -10.79
C TRP A 48 -1.18 1.20 -10.82
N GLY A 49 -2.01 2.20 -11.18
CA GLY A 49 -1.63 3.60 -11.07
C GLY A 49 -1.68 4.14 -9.64
N ALA A 50 -1.19 5.36 -9.47
CA ALA A 50 -1.05 5.97 -8.16
C ALA A 50 -2.35 6.16 -7.39
N ALA A 51 -3.49 6.32 -8.06
CA ALA A 51 -4.80 6.38 -7.39
C ALA A 51 -5.05 5.11 -6.54
N ARG A 52 -4.68 3.93 -7.05
CA ARG A 52 -4.84 2.65 -6.33
C ARG A 52 -3.82 2.52 -5.20
N LEU A 53 -2.57 2.96 -5.43
CA LEU A 53 -1.54 2.99 -4.38
C LEU A 53 -1.89 3.96 -3.25
N ARG A 54 -2.45 5.12 -3.59
CA ARG A 54 -2.93 6.13 -2.63
C ARG A 54 -4.06 5.56 -1.77
N ALA A 55 -4.98 4.80 -2.35
CA ALA A 55 -6.04 4.12 -1.59
C ALA A 55 -5.47 3.09 -0.59
N LEU A 56 -4.41 2.35 -0.94
CA LEU A 56 -3.72 1.44 -0.01
C LEU A 56 -3.04 2.20 1.14
N ALA A 57 -2.40 3.34 0.83
CA ALA A 57 -1.79 4.19 1.85
C ALA A 57 -2.84 4.78 2.79
N GLU A 58 -3.97 5.26 2.26
CA GLU A 58 -5.10 5.77 3.05
C GLU A 58 -5.70 4.69 3.95
N ALA A 59 -5.95 3.50 3.42
CA ALA A 59 -6.43 2.37 4.21
C ALA A 59 -5.46 2.03 5.35
N SER A 60 -4.15 2.13 5.13
CA SER A 60 -3.11 1.91 6.15
C SER A 60 -3.17 2.95 7.28
N ILE A 61 -3.49 4.21 6.96
CA ILE A 61 -3.70 5.26 7.97
C ILE A 61 -4.94 4.95 8.81
N ASP A 62 -6.05 4.61 8.15
CA ASP A 62 -7.34 4.36 8.80
C ASP A 62 -7.36 3.14 9.73
N GLN A 63 -6.56 2.11 9.41
CA GLN A 63 -6.47 0.89 10.22
C GLN A 63 -5.34 0.93 11.25
N SER A 64 -4.58 2.03 11.31
CA SER A 64 -3.46 2.15 12.24
C SER A 64 -3.92 2.37 13.68
N PHE A 65 -3.06 2.04 14.64
CA PHE A 65 -3.28 2.31 16.06
C PHE A 65 -2.81 3.71 16.49
N MET A 66 -2.68 4.65 15.54
CA MET A 66 -2.22 5.99 15.88
C MET A 66 -3.34 6.83 16.51
N PRO A 67 -3.02 7.81 17.37
CA PRO A 67 -4.03 8.74 17.90
C PRO A 67 -4.79 9.45 16.77
N ALA A 68 -6.08 9.73 16.99
CA ALA A 68 -6.97 10.30 15.97
C ALA A 68 -6.40 11.58 15.32
N GLU A 69 -5.77 12.44 16.12
CA GLU A 69 -5.12 13.67 15.65
C GLU A 69 -3.95 13.39 14.69
N ARG A 70 -3.18 12.32 14.95
CA ARG A 70 -2.07 11.92 14.07
C ARG A 70 -2.59 11.30 12.78
N ALA A 71 -3.65 10.50 12.86
CA ALA A 71 -4.32 9.94 11.69
C ALA A 71 -4.84 11.05 10.78
N GLU A 72 -5.51 12.06 11.35
CA GLU A 72 -6.04 13.18 10.56
C GLU A 72 -4.93 14.00 9.89
N ARG A 73 -3.83 14.28 10.61
CA ARG A 73 -2.66 14.94 9.99
C ARG A 73 -2.10 14.13 8.83
N MET A 74 -2.00 12.81 8.97
CA MET A 74 -1.48 11.95 7.91
C MET A 74 -2.42 11.88 6.71
N ARG A 75 -3.74 11.80 6.91
CA ARG A 75 -4.71 11.87 5.81
C ARG A 75 -4.66 13.21 5.10
N ALA A 76 -4.57 14.31 5.84
CA ALA A 76 -4.45 15.64 5.26
C ALA A 76 -3.17 15.77 4.43
N ALA A 77 -2.04 15.27 4.93
CA ALA A 77 -0.78 15.24 4.20
C ALA A 77 -0.89 14.38 2.93
N LEU A 78 -1.50 13.19 3.02
CA LEU A 78 -1.75 12.35 1.86
C LEU A 78 -2.58 13.12 0.82
N ARG A 79 -3.76 13.65 1.18
CA ARG A 79 -4.64 14.42 0.27
C ARG A 79 -3.98 15.62 -0.39
N ALA A 80 -2.99 16.23 0.26
CA ALA A 80 -2.26 17.39 -0.27
C ALA A 80 -1.17 17.01 -1.30
N LEU A 81 -0.79 15.73 -1.39
CA LEU A 81 0.17 15.29 -2.42
C LEU A 81 -0.45 15.47 -3.80
N PRO A 82 0.30 16.02 -4.79
CA PRO A 82 -0.17 16.14 -6.15
C PRO A 82 -0.48 14.76 -6.75
N ASP A 83 -1.35 14.75 -7.74
CA ASP A 83 -1.46 13.57 -8.61
C ASP A 83 -0.13 13.40 -9.36
N PRO A 84 0.33 12.16 -9.57
CA PRO A 84 1.55 11.95 -10.33
C PRO A 84 1.34 12.39 -11.78
N GLU A 85 2.37 12.99 -12.33
CA GLU A 85 2.46 13.30 -13.75
C GLU A 85 2.29 12.01 -14.58
N PRO A 86 1.56 12.07 -15.71
CA PRO A 86 1.29 10.93 -16.57
C PRO A 86 2.53 10.34 -17.25
#